data_AF-A0A364Y3Y7-F1
#
_entry.id   AF-A0A364Y3Y7-F1
#
_cell.length_a   1.000
_cell.length_b   1.000
_cell.length_c   1.000
_cell.angle_alpha   90.00
_cell.angle_beta   90.00
_cell.angle_gamma   90.00
#
_symmetry.space_group_name_H-M   'P 1'
#
loop_
_entity.id
_entity.type
_entity.pdbx_description
1 polymer ?
#
loop_
_entity_poly.entity_id
_entity_poly.type
_entity_poly.pdbx_seq_one_letter_code
_entity_poly.pdbx_strand_id
1 'polypeptide(L)'
;MIQIFTAKNLISFQSYMADEEVQRLSNVRNQGLRKMTVSFGSEISASEILSKSTDGALRGIALVKFKENLDHTAMLEFNRLGENSGLFSKYGIHAEAFVKVMKSMPAIGALDYKQPDLIALFGVDDASKMKAYLSDRQYLELAPIRDNTLDSYHFFMCK
;
A
#
# COMPACT_ATOMS: atom_id res chain seq x y z
N MET A 1 -10.97 1.43 -8.94
CA MET A 1 -9.62 1.77 -9.42
C MET A 1 -8.89 2.45 -8.27
N ILE A 2 -7.66 2.05 -7.98
CA ILE A 2 -6.76 2.76 -7.05
C ILE A 2 -5.67 3.39 -7.90
N GLN A 3 -5.39 4.66 -7.69
CA GLN A 3 -4.29 5.38 -8.32
C GLN A 3 -3.40 5.94 -7.22
N ILE A 4 -2.09 5.79 -7.38
CA ILE A 4 -1.09 6.33 -6.47
C ILE A 4 -0.30 7.36 -7.25
N PHE A 5 -0.29 8.59 -6.74
CA PHE A 5 0.49 9.68 -7.30
C PHE A 5 1.54 10.07 -6.26
N THR A 6 2.79 10.15 -6.71
CA THR A 6 3.88 10.72 -5.91
C THR A 6 4.24 12.08 -6.49
N ALA A 7 4.47 13.05 -5.61
CA ALA A 7 4.90 14.38 -5.98
C ALA A 7 6.11 14.76 -5.14
N LYS A 8 7.06 15.50 -5.74
CA LYS A 8 8.29 15.91 -5.07
C LYS A 8 8.04 16.72 -3.80
N ASN A 9 7.01 17.55 -3.81
CA ASN A 9 6.55 18.35 -2.67
C ASN A 9 5.12 18.85 -2.90
N LEU A 10 4.53 19.43 -1.86
CA LEU A 10 3.16 19.95 -1.90
C LEU A 10 2.96 21.02 -2.97
N ILE A 11 3.95 21.90 -3.19
CA ILE A 11 3.87 22.96 -4.21
C ILE A 11 3.76 22.36 -5.60
N SER A 12 4.59 21.37 -5.93
CA SER A 12 4.56 20.69 -7.23
C SER A 12 3.22 19.98 -7.46
N PHE A 13 2.68 19.37 -6.41
CA PHE A 13 1.36 18.75 -6.46
C PHE A 13 0.25 19.78 -6.69
N GLN A 14 0.27 20.91 -5.97
CA GLN A 14 -0.69 21.99 -6.14
C GLN A 14 -0.63 22.60 -7.54
N SER A 15 0.57 22.84 -8.08
CA SER A 15 0.74 23.30 -9.46
C SER A 15 0.19 22.31 -10.48
N TYR A 16 0.46 21.00 -10.29
CA TYR A 16 -0.13 19.96 -11.13
C TYR A 16 -1.67 19.96 -11.07
N MET A 17 -2.26 20.05 -9.88
CA MET A 17 -3.72 20.09 -9.72
C MET A 17 -4.35 21.37 -10.27
N ALA A 18 -3.60 22.47 -10.32
CA ALA A 18 -4.04 23.75 -10.87
C ALA A 18 -3.92 23.82 -12.40
N ASP A 19 -3.19 22.91 -13.03
CA ASP A 19 -3.00 22.86 -14.48
C ASP A 19 -4.33 22.69 -15.23
N GLU A 20 -4.55 23.51 -16.26
CA GLU A 20 -5.82 23.54 -17.01
C GLU A 20 -6.13 22.20 -17.67
N GLU A 21 -5.14 21.49 -18.17
CA GLU A 21 -5.32 20.18 -18.80
C GLU A 21 -5.67 19.13 -17.76
N VAL A 22 -5.03 19.17 -16.59
CA VAL A 22 -5.37 18.29 -15.46
C VAL A 22 -6.79 18.53 -14.97
N GLN A 23 -7.25 19.79 -14.92
CA GLN A 23 -8.63 20.13 -14.60
C GLN A 23 -9.61 19.60 -15.65
N ARG A 24 -9.30 19.80 -16.93
CA ARG A 24 -10.12 19.31 -18.06
C ARG A 24 -10.28 17.78 -18.00
N LEU A 25 -9.18 17.05 -17.80
CA LEU A 25 -9.17 15.60 -17.67
C LEU A 25 -9.90 15.13 -16.40
N SER A 26 -9.72 15.85 -15.30
CA SER A 26 -10.43 15.57 -14.05
C SER A 26 -11.95 15.71 -14.22
N ASN A 27 -12.43 16.70 -14.98
CA ASN A 27 -13.86 16.84 -15.27
C ASN A 27 -14.42 15.65 -16.05
N VAL A 28 -13.70 15.18 -17.08
CA VAL A 28 -14.09 13.97 -17.84
C VAL A 28 -14.14 12.75 -16.93
N ARG A 29 -13.11 12.54 -16.11
CA ARG A 29 -13.09 11.46 -15.11
C ARG A 29 -14.29 11.56 -14.16
N ASN A 30 -14.56 12.73 -13.61
CA ASN A 30 -15.58 12.94 -12.59
C ASN A 30 -17.00 12.62 -13.10
N GLN A 31 -17.29 12.88 -14.37
CA GLN A 31 -18.59 12.54 -14.99
C GLN A 31 -18.87 11.03 -14.97
N GLY A 32 -17.83 10.20 -15.03
CA GLY A 32 -17.96 8.73 -15.00
C GLY A 32 -17.90 8.13 -13.59
N LEU A 33 -17.66 8.92 -12.55
CA LEU A 33 -17.46 8.41 -11.20
C LEU A 33 -18.66 8.68 -10.30
N ARG A 34 -19.17 7.62 -9.67
CA ARG A 34 -20.14 7.76 -8.56
C ARG A 34 -19.50 8.28 -7.29
N LYS A 35 -18.26 7.83 -7.00
CA LYS A 35 -17.52 8.16 -5.77
C LYS A 35 -16.01 8.20 -6.04
N MET A 36 -15.32 9.08 -5.33
CA MET A 36 -13.86 9.18 -5.32
C MET A 36 -13.43 9.65 -3.94
N THR A 37 -12.43 8.98 -3.37
CA THR A 37 -11.78 9.42 -2.14
C THR A 37 -10.30 9.57 -2.37
N VAL A 38 -9.72 10.59 -1.74
CA VAL A 38 -8.29 10.85 -1.77
C VAL A 38 -7.75 10.70 -0.36
N SER A 39 -6.67 9.93 -0.25
CA SER A 39 -5.90 9.77 0.99
C SER A 39 -4.55 10.45 0.83
N PHE A 40 -4.18 11.25 1.82
CA PHE A 40 -2.90 11.95 1.90
C PHE A 40 -2.09 11.37 3.05
N GLY A 41 -0.80 11.23 2.83
CA GLY A 41 0.11 10.62 3.80
C GLY A 41 1.56 10.94 3.49
N SER A 42 2.42 10.46 4.38
CA SER A 42 3.87 10.55 4.23
C SER A 42 4.45 9.15 4.03
N GLU A 43 5.42 9.03 3.15
CA GLU A 43 6.21 7.80 3.03
C GLU A 43 6.99 7.55 4.33
N ILE A 44 7.02 6.29 4.75
CA ILE A 44 7.83 5.83 5.88
C ILE A 44 9.20 5.43 5.32
N SER A 45 10.26 6.02 5.87
CA SER A 45 11.63 5.63 5.53
C SER A 45 11.92 4.25 6.09
N ALA A 46 12.03 3.25 5.20
CA ALA A 46 12.29 1.86 5.57
C ALA A 46 13.23 1.17 4.56
N SER A 47 14.23 1.89 4.03
CA SER A 47 15.10 1.46 2.92
C SER A 47 15.79 0.11 3.15
N GLU A 48 15.96 -0.29 4.41
CA GLU A 48 16.58 -1.55 4.84
C GLU A 48 15.69 -2.79 4.61
N ILE A 49 14.39 -2.60 4.40
CA ILE A 49 13.43 -3.67 4.10
C ILE A 49 12.76 -3.51 2.74
N LEU A 50 13.00 -2.39 2.05
CA LEU A 50 12.41 -2.17 0.73
C LEU A 50 13.23 -2.88 -0.35
N SER A 51 12.54 -3.61 -1.22
CA SER A 51 13.13 -4.29 -2.35
C SER A 51 12.30 -4.05 -3.61
N LYS A 52 12.97 -4.04 -4.77
CA LYS A 52 12.30 -3.80 -6.06
C LYS A 52 11.86 -5.12 -6.66
N SER A 53 10.59 -5.21 -7.06
CA SER A 53 10.09 -6.35 -7.82
C SER A 53 10.65 -6.41 -9.25
N THR A 54 10.59 -7.60 -9.85
CA THR A 54 11.02 -7.81 -11.24
C THR A 54 10.06 -7.18 -12.26
N ASP A 55 10.55 -7.01 -13.49
CA ASP A 55 9.71 -6.55 -14.58
C ASP A 55 8.61 -7.58 -14.89
N GLY A 56 7.35 -7.17 -14.81
CA GLY A 56 6.18 -8.04 -15.02
C GLY A 56 5.65 -8.72 -13.76
N ALA A 57 6.22 -8.43 -12.59
CA ALA A 57 5.67 -8.85 -11.31
C ALA A 57 4.23 -8.34 -11.10
N LEU A 58 3.44 -9.09 -10.34
CA LEU A 58 2.17 -8.57 -9.83
C LEU A 58 2.47 -7.52 -8.76
N ARG A 59 1.76 -6.39 -8.82
CA ARG A 59 1.84 -5.35 -7.80
C ARG A 59 0.60 -5.36 -6.93
N GLY A 60 0.85 -5.21 -5.64
CA GLY A 60 -0.13 -5.24 -4.59
C GLY A 60 -0.24 -3.88 -3.91
N ILE A 61 -1.47 -3.49 -3.59
CA ILE A 61 -1.76 -2.39 -2.67
C ILE A 61 -2.55 -2.97 -1.51
N ALA A 62 -2.07 -2.77 -0.29
CA ALA A 62 -2.80 -3.12 0.91
C ALA A 62 -3.25 -1.86 1.66
N LEU A 63 -4.55 -1.79 1.97
CA LEU A 63 -5.12 -0.79 2.87
C LEU A 63 -5.19 -1.39 4.27
N VAL A 64 -4.42 -0.82 5.19
CA VAL A 64 -4.17 -1.38 6.53
C VAL A 64 -4.82 -0.50 7.59
N LYS A 65 -5.57 -1.13 8.50
CA LYS A 65 -6.04 -0.51 9.73
C LYS A 65 -5.42 -1.22 10.91
N PHE A 66 -4.89 -0.48 11.88
CA PHE A 66 -4.37 -1.05 13.11
C PHE A 66 -5.47 -1.14 14.17
N LYS A 67 -5.33 -2.10 15.10
CA LYS A 67 -6.13 -2.11 16.33
C LYS A 67 -5.82 -0.87 17.16
N GLU A 68 -6.74 -0.53 18.06
CA GLU A 68 -6.61 0.64 18.92
C GLU A 68 -5.26 0.65 19.68
N ASN A 69 -4.61 1.82 19.74
CA ASN A 69 -3.29 2.03 20.36
C ASN A 69 -2.11 1.27 19.73
N LEU A 70 -2.28 0.64 18.57
CA LEU A 70 -1.20 0.00 17.82
C LEU A 70 -0.87 0.78 16.54
N ASP A 71 0.31 0.51 15.97
CA ASP A 71 0.79 1.20 14.78
C ASP A 71 1.60 0.30 13.83
N HIS A 72 2.20 0.93 12.82
CA HIS A 72 2.98 0.29 11.77
C HIS A 72 4.28 -0.41 12.22
N THR A 73 4.70 -0.26 13.48
CA THR A 73 5.97 -0.84 13.97
C THR A 73 6.01 -2.35 13.78
N ALA A 74 4.94 -3.06 14.11
CA ALA A 74 4.86 -4.51 13.94
C ALA A 74 4.82 -4.95 12.46
N MET A 75 4.27 -4.12 11.58
CA MET A 75 4.31 -4.36 10.13
C MET A 75 5.75 -4.25 9.61
N LEU A 76 6.48 -3.21 10.01
CA LEU A 76 7.89 -3.08 9.66
C LEU A 76 8.72 -4.25 10.21
N GLU A 77 8.42 -4.68 11.45
CA GLU A 77 9.06 -5.83 12.07
C GLU A 77 8.85 -7.13 11.30
N PHE A 78 7.59 -7.42 10.94
CA PHE A 78 7.24 -8.58 10.11
C PHE A 78 8.04 -8.58 8.80
N ASN A 79 8.11 -7.44 8.12
CA ASN A 79 8.84 -7.32 6.85
C ASN A 79 10.35 -7.46 7.06
N ARG A 80 10.90 -6.85 8.11
CA ARG A 80 12.33 -6.95 8.46
C ARG A 80 12.74 -8.39 8.75
N LEU A 81 11.95 -9.13 9.52
CA LEU A 81 12.23 -10.54 9.80
C LEU A 81 12.05 -11.42 8.54
N GLY A 82 11.07 -11.12 7.70
CA GLY A 82 10.86 -11.80 6.42
C GLY A 82 11.99 -11.61 5.41
N GLU A 83 12.55 -10.40 5.32
CA GLU A 83 13.72 -10.10 4.49
C GLU A 83 14.99 -10.74 5.08
N ASN A 84 15.28 -10.53 6.37
CA ASN A 84 16.48 -11.04 7.01
C ASN A 84 16.58 -12.58 7.02
N SER A 85 15.45 -13.26 7.01
CA SER A 85 15.41 -14.72 6.94
C SER A 85 15.57 -15.28 5.52
N GLY A 86 15.47 -14.44 4.49
CA GLY A 86 15.37 -14.87 3.10
C GLY A 86 14.02 -15.48 2.72
N LEU A 87 13.02 -15.41 3.59
CA LEU A 87 11.66 -15.88 3.28
C LEU A 87 11.09 -15.14 2.07
N PHE A 88 11.26 -13.82 2.02
CA PHE A 88 10.68 -13.00 0.96
C PHE A 88 11.38 -13.25 -0.39
N SER A 89 12.71 -13.24 -0.42
CA SER A 89 13.49 -13.54 -1.62
C SER A 89 13.26 -14.97 -2.15
N LYS A 90 13.09 -15.96 -1.26
CA LYS A 90 12.74 -17.34 -1.63
C LYS A 90 11.46 -17.43 -2.47
N TYR A 91 10.47 -16.59 -2.16
CA TYR A 91 9.16 -16.61 -2.83
C TYR A 91 8.91 -15.44 -3.78
N GLY A 92 9.89 -14.54 -3.97
CA GLY A 92 9.77 -13.37 -4.83
C GLY A 92 8.73 -12.37 -4.32
N ILE A 93 8.71 -12.15 -3.00
CA ILE A 93 7.86 -11.15 -2.34
C ILE A 93 8.72 -9.92 -2.08
N HIS A 94 8.16 -8.73 -2.34
CA HIS A 94 8.88 -7.46 -2.22
C HIS A 94 8.04 -6.44 -1.47
N ALA A 95 8.55 -5.84 -0.40
CA ALA A 95 7.97 -4.61 0.13
C ALA A 95 8.51 -3.43 -0.68
N GLU A 96 7.64 -2.65 -1.33
CA GLU A 96 8.07 -1.58 -2.25
C GLU A 96 7.94 -0.19 -1.66
N ALA A 97 6.89 0.08 -0.87
CA ALA A 97 6.72 1.34 -0.17
C ALA A 97 5.69 1.22 0.96
N PHE A 98 5.81 2.11 1.94
CA PHE A 98 4.88 2.25 3.05
C PHE A 98 4.46 3.71 3.18
N VAL A 99 3.17 4.00 3.16
CA VAL A 99 2.64 5.36 3.28
C VAL A 99 1.75 5.45 4.50
N LYS A 100 2.18 6.20 5.51
CA LYS A 100 1.37 6.52 6.69
C LYS A 100 0.28 7.51 6.28
N VAL A 101 -0.97 7.07 6.34
CA VAL A 101 -2.11 7.91 5.97
C VAL A 101 -2.42 8.87 7.10
N MET A 102 -2.43 10.16 6.77
CA MET A 102 -2.76 11.23 7.71
C MET A 102 -4.24 11.62 7.63
N LYS A 103 -4.77 11.68 6.39
CA LYS A 103 -6.14 12.13 6.16
C LYS A 103 -6.72 11.55 4.88
N SER A 104 -7.96 11.10 4.94
CA SER A 104 -8.79 10.78 3.78
C SER A 104 -9.93 11.78 3.67
N MET A 105 -10.32 12.13 2.44
CA MET A 105 -11.48 12.98 2.18
C MET A 105 -12.19 12.59 0.89
N PRO A 106 -13.53 12.68 0.86
CA PRO A 106 -14.26 12.45 -0.37
C PRO A 106 -13.96 13.59 -1.36
N ALA A 107 -13.52 13.23 -2.55
CA ALA A 107 -13.44 14.14 -3.69
C ALA A 107 -14.73 14.14 -4.52
N ILE A 108 -15.45 13.02 -4.55
CA ILE A 108 -16.78 12.88 -5.19
C ILE A 108 -17.65 11.98 -4.31
N GLY A 109 -18.90 12.39 -4.08
CA GLY A 109 -19.85 11.63 -3.26
C GLY A 109 -19.51 11.65 -1.76
N ALA A 110 -20.11 10.72 -1.00
CA ALA A 110 -19.84 10.57 0.42
C ALA A 110 -18.73 9.54 0.66
N LEU A 111 -17.91 9.79 1.69
CA LEU A 111 -16.95 8.81 2.20
C LEU A 111 -17.70 7.65 2.85
N ASP A 112 -17.51 6.44 2.33
CA ASP A 112 -18.21 5.24 2.79
C ASP A 112 -17.25 4.10 3.19
N TYR A 113 -15.97 4.41 3.42
CA TYR A 113 -15.01 3.46 3.96
C TYR A 113 -14.23 4.04 5.14
N LYS A 114 -13.74 3.15 5.99
CA LYS A 114 -12.89 3.49 7.13
C LYS A 114 -11.51 3.86 6.62
N GLN A 115 -11.06 5.09 6.88
CA GLN A 115 -9.72 5.54 6.54
C GLN A 115 -8.66 4.52 7.06
N PRO A 116 -7.80 3.97 6.19
CA PRO A 116 -6.66 3.16 6.60
C PRO A 116 -5.64 4.04 7.33
N ASP A 117 -4.84 3.42 8.19
CA ASP A 117 -3.72 4.07 8.87
C ASP A 117 -2.43 3.98 8.04
N LEU A 118 -2.32 2.93 7.23
CA LEU A 118 -1.16 2.65 6.39
C LEU A 118 -1.62 2.12 5.03
N ILE A 119 -0.93 2.55 3.97
CA ILE A 119 -0.99 1.92 2.66
C ILE A 119 0.37 1.24 2.43
N ALA A 120 0.36 -0.06 2.17
CA ALA A 120 1.57 -0.81 1.82
C ALA A 120 1.53 -1.17 0.33
N LEU A 121 2.63 -0.92 -0.38
CA LEU A 121 2.84 -1.35 -1.76
C LEU A 121 3.80 -2.53 -1.72
N PHE A 122 3.50 -3.57 -2.47
CA PHE A 122 4.32 -4.77 -2.51
C PHE A 122 4.32 -5.41 -3.90
N GLY A 123 5.35 -6.19 -4.21
CA GLY A 123 5.46 -6.94 -5.45
C GLY A 123 5.48 -8.44 -5.20
N VAL A 124 5.00 -9.19 -6.19
CA VAL A 124 5.05 -10.66 -6.24
C VAL A 124 5.53 -11.07 -7.63
N ASP A 125 6.77 -11.55 -7.72
CA ASP A 125 7.38 -11.97 -8.98
C ASP A 125 6.66 -13.17 -9.62
N ASP A 126 6.23 -14.12 -8.78
CA ASP A 126 5.55 -15.33 -9.24
C ASP A 126 4.35 -15.65 -8.35
N ALA A 127 3.17 -15.24 -8.82
CA ALA A 127 1.91 -15.44 -8.14
C ALA A 127 1.61 -16.92 -7.84
N SER A 128 2.15 -17.86 -8.62
CA SER A 128 1.93 -19.29 -8.42
C SER A 128 2.54 -19.79 -7.10
N LYS A 129 3.55 -19.09 -6.58
CA LYS A 129 4.23 -19.41 -5.33
C LYS A 129 3.52 -18.92 -4.07
N MET A 130 2.49 -18.09 -4.20
CA MET A 130 1.78 -17.51 -3.05
C MET A 130 1.22 -18.56 -2.10
N LYS A 131 0.70 -19.67 -2.62
CA LYS A 131 0.19 -20.76 -1.77
C LYS A 131 1.31 -21.40 -0.94
N ALA A 132 2.48 -21.61 -1.55
CA ALA A 132 3.64 -22.18 -0.87
C ALA A 132 4.18 -21.22 0.20
N TYR A 133 4.29 -19.92 -0.13
CA TYR A 133 4.68 -18.86 0.81
C TYR A 133 3.79 -18.84 2.06
N LEU A 134 2.47 -18.83 1.88
CA LEU A 134 1.51 -18.78 3.00
C LEU A 134 1.52 -20.06 3.86
N SER A 135 2.01 -21.17 3.32
CA SER A 135 2.16 -22.44 4.05
C SER A 135 3.58 -22.66 4.61
N ASP A 136 4.52 -21.76 4.31
CA ASP A 136 5.89 -21.90 4.79
C ASP A 136 5.92 -21.76 6.32
N ARG A 137 6.64 -22.66 6.98
CA ARG A 137 6.73 -22.67 8.45
C ARG A 137 7.22 -21.33 8.99
N GLN A 138 8.19 -20.70 8.32
CA GLN A 138 8.72 -19.43 8.76
C GLN A 138 7.70 -18.30 8.60
N TYR A 139 6.91 -18.31 7.51
CA TYR A 139 5.79 -17.38 7.38
C TYR A 139 4.78 -17.56 8.52
N LEU A 140 4.41 -18.82 8.83
CA LEU A 140 3.45 -19.12 9.89
C LEU A 140 3.95 -18.68 11.28
N GLU A 141 5.26 -18.73 11.53
CA GLU A 141 5.88 -18.23 12.77
C GLU A 141 5.89 -16.69 12.84
N LEU A 142 6.06 -16.00 11.71
CA LEU A 142 6.11 -14.53 11.64
C LEU A 142 4.74 -13.87 11.54
N ALA A 143 3.77 -14.49 10.88
CA ALA A 143 2.45 -13.94 10.61
C ALA A 143 1.72 -13.41 11.87
N PRO A 144 1.81 -14.06 13.06
CA PRO A 144 1.21 -13.52 14.29
C PRO A 144 1.69 -12.12 14.67
N ILE A 145 2.93 -11.72 14.33
CA ILE A 145 3.45 -10.35 14.57
C ILE A 145 2.56 -9.32 13.86
N ARG A 146 2.24 -9.61 12.59
CA ARG A 146 1.29 -8.81 11.81
C ARG A 146 -0.13 -8.98 12.33
N ASP A 147 -0.64 -10.21 12.40
CA ASP A 147 -2.08 -10.46 12.58
C ASP A 147 -2.58 -10.01 13.97
N ASN A 148 -1.71 -10.01 14.98
CA ASN A 148 -2.06 -9.49 16.30
C ASN A 148 -2.19 -7.96 16.33
N THR A 149 -1.62 -7.23 15.36
CA THR A 149 -1.67 -5.76 15.31
C THR A 149 -2.72 -5.18 14.37
N LEU A 150 -3.17 -5.94 13.37
CA LEU A 150 -4.10 -5.44 12.36
C LEU A 150 -5.58 -5.58 12.78
N ASP A 151 -6.35 -4.51 12.61
CA ASP A 151 -7.82 -4.51 12.66
C ASP A 151 -8.40 -4.95 11.31
N SER A 152 -7.85 -4.43 10.20
CA SER A 152 -8.20 -4.87 8.86
C SER A 152 -7.02 -4.78 7.89
N TYR A 153 -7.02 -5.67 6.90
CA TYR A 153 -5.97 -5.77 5.88
C TYR A 153 -6.59 -6.12 4.52
N HIS A 154 -6.92 -5.08 3.74
CA HIS A 154 -7.55 -5.26 2.42
C HIS A 154 -6.49 -5.20 1.32
N PHE A 155 -6.21 -6.34 0.69
CA PHE A 155 -5.23 -6.44 -0.39
C PHE A 155 -5.89 -6.41 -1.77
N PHE A 156 -5.26 -5.69 -2.70
CA PHE A 156 -5.63 -5.62 -4.11
C PHE A 156 -4.39 -5.95 -4.92
N MET A 157 -4.52 -6.86 -5.90
CA MET A 157 -3.41 -7.24 -6.79
C MET A 157 -3.74 -6.81 -8.22
N CYS A 158 -2.76 -6.23 -8.90
CA CYS A 158 -2.83 -5.87 -10.32
C CYS A 158 -1.60 -6.36 -11.07
N LYS A 159 -1.75 -6.54 -12.38
CA LYS A 159 -0.68 -6.84 -13.32
C LYS A 159 -0.47 -5.63 -14.23
#